data_AF-A0A1Q7T8G2-F1
#
_entry.id   AF-A0A1Q7T8G2-F1
#
_cell.length_a   1.000
_cell.length_b   1.000
_cell.length_c   1.000
_cell.angle_alpha   90.00
_cell.angle_beta   90.00
_cell.angle_gamma   90.00
#
_symmetry.space_group_name_H-M   'P 1'
#
loop_
_entity.id
_entity.type
_entity.pdbx_description
1 polymer ?
#
loop_
_entity_poly.entity_id
_entity_poly.type
_entity_poly.pdbx_seq_one_letter_code
_entity_poly.pdbx_strand_id
1 'polypeptide(L)'
;MNASSETWQLGNQSVQVTHLEKVYWPQVGFTKGDVLHFYRQIAPVALPYLKDRPVTLRVYPQGVEGASYYLRDCPEEAPDWLRRVDYQPKTVSHAVPLPLIDTVGGLLWFANQGAIEFHLWGSHLPDLTQPDLAIFDLDPGETASFDAVREAGLRLHDALAQAGMRGYPKTSGGGGLHIFVPLASGHTFEHVRGWVKAIGQQLALNYPDLIALARGATHQGGRVTVDYAQNSLGRNTAAPYTLRAHLAHPTVSTPLTWEELDAGTIHPADLSPQAVLERVERLGDLFTPVLQGEQQIA
;
A
#
# COMPACT_ATOMS: atom_id res chain seq x y z
N MET A 1 36.15 3.47 -3.40
CA MET A 1 36.06 2.80 -2.07
C MET A 1 35.10 1.65 -2.25
N ASN A 2 35.55 0.40 -2.07
CA ASN A 2 34.66 -0.75 -2.12
C ASN A 2 33.61 -0.56 -1.03
N ALA A 3 32.34 -0.47 -1.42
CA ALA A 3 31.27 -0.39 -0.44
C ALA A 3 31.37 -1.63 0.47
N SER A 4 31.36 -1.42 1.78
CA SER A 4 31.24 -2.51 2.73
C SER A 4 29.97 -3.29 2.38
N SER A 5 30.12 -4.60 2.19
CA SER A 5 29.02 -5.54 2.10
C SER A 5 29.00 -6.37 3.37
N GLU A 6 27.85 -6.54 3.97
CA GLU A 6 27.66 -7.42 5.11
C GLU A 6 26.51 -8.39 4.83
N THR A 7 26.51 -9.52 5.50
CA THR A 7 25.49 -10.55 5.33
C THR A 7 24.60 -10.60 6.56
N TRP A 8 23.31 -10.34 6.38
CA TRP A 8 22.32 -10.46 7.44
C TRP A 8 21.71 -11.85 7.41
N GLN A 9 21.84 -12.57 8.52
CA GLN A 9 21.19 -13.87 8.73
C GLN A 9 19.81 -13.68 9.35
N LEU A 10 18.78 -14.17 8.66
CA LEU A 10 17.36 -14.00 8.97
C LEU A 10 16.72 -15.39 9.01
N GLY A 11 16.96 -16.13 10.09
CA GLY A 11 16.60 -17.54 10.17
C GLY A 11 17.44 -18.38 9.21
N ASN A 12 16.79 -19.06 8.26
CA ASN A 12 17.44 -19.82 7.20
C ASN A 12 17.72 -19.01 5.93
N GLN A 13 17.38 -17.71 5.91
CA GLN A 13 17.59 -16.82 4.79
C GLN A 13 18.81 -15.92 5.05
N SER A 14 19.64 -15.76 4.01
CA SER A 14 20.83 -14.93 4.06
C SER A 14 20.69 -13.81 3.03
N VAL A 15 20.79 -12.55 3.46
CA VAL A 15 20.70 -11.38 2.59
C VAL A 15 22.01 -10.61 2.63
N GLN A 16 22.70 -10.50 1.49
CA GLN A 16 23.88 -9.65 1.36
C GLN A 16 23.43 -8.20 1.15
N VAL A 17 23.65 -7.36 2.17
CA VAL A 17 23.34 -5.93 2.09
C VAL A 17 24.58 -5.14 1.69
N THR A 18 24.38 -4.09 0.90
CA THR A 18 25.45 -3.29 0.31
C THR A 18 25.08 -1.80 0.32
N HIS A 19 26.09 -0.92 0.24
CA HIS A 19 25.86 0.52 0.08
C HIS A 19 24.93 1.14 1.13
N LEU A 20 25.06 0.74 2.40
CA LEU A 20 24.16 1.19 3.48
C LEU A 20 24.14 2.72 3.63
N GLU A 21 25.30 3.36 3.48
CA GLU A 21 25.47 4.82 3.54
C GLU A 21 24.90 5.58 2.32
N LYS A 22 24.34 4.88 1.34
CA LYS A 22 23.75 5.54 0.18
C LYS A 22 22.53 6.35 0.62
N VAL A 23 22.59 7.65 0.43
CA VAL A 23 21.47 8.56 0.73
C VAL A 23 20.35 8.37 -0.29
N TYR A 24 19.14 8.07 0.19
CA TYR A 24 17.92 7.99 -0.63
C TYR A 24 17.09 9.27 -0.58
N TRP A 25 17.04 9.96 0.56
CA TRP A 25 16.47 11.30 0.70
C TRP A 25 17.54 12.33 1.08
N PRO A 26 18.10 13.08 0.12
CA PRO A 26 19.18 14.04 0.36
C PRO A 26 18.84 15.12 1.39
N GLN A 27 17.59 15.60 1.43
CA GLN A 27 17.16 16.72 2.27
C GLN A 27 17.20 16.41 3.76
N VAL A 28 17.00 15.14 4.12
CA VAL A 28 16.98 14.67 5.51
C VAL A 28 18.10 13.67 5.80
N GLY A 29 18.97 13.39 4.82
CA GLY A 29 20.07 12.43 4.95
C GLY A 29 19.63 10.98 5.14
N PHE A 30 18.38 10.62 4.85
CA PHE A 30 17.85 9.26 5.09
C PHE A 30 18.46 8.28 4.10
N THR A 31 19.11 7.24 4.62
CA THR A 31 19.95 6.32 3.86
C THR A 31 19.24 5.02 3.50
N LYS A 32 19.88 4.23 2.63
CA LYS A 32 19.49 2.85 2.35
C LYS A 32 19.54 1.99 3.62
N GLY A 33 20.52 2.21 4.50
CA GLY A 33 20.60 1.55 5.80
C GLY A 33 19.35 1.81 6.65
N ASP A 34 18.88 3.06 6.67
CA ASP A 34 17.66 3.44 7.40
C ASP A 34 16.39 2.80 6.82
N VAL A 35 16.29 2.71 5.48
CA VAL A 35 15.20 1.96 4.82
C VAL A 35 15.20 0.49 5.26
N LEU A 36 16.36 -0.16 5.23
CA LEU A 36 16.49 -1.56 5.62
C LEU A 36 16.17 -1.76 7.11
N HIS A 37 16.61 -0.84 7.97
CA HIS A 37 16.31 -0.87 9.40
C HIS A 37 14.81 -0.74 9.67
N PHE A 38 14.16 0.25 9.06
CA PHE A 38 12.71 0.43 9.16
C PHE A 38 11.96 -0.83 8.74
N TYR A 39 12.26 -1.36 7.55
CA TYR A 39 11.56 -2.55 7.06
C TYR A 39 11.79 -3.78 7.92
N ARG A 40 12.99 -3.93 8.51
CA ARG A 40 13.27 -5.01 9.44
C ARG A 40 12.43 -4.91 10.71
N GLN A 41 12.28 -3.69 11.26
CA GLN A 41 11.53 -3.47 12.50
C GLN A 41 10.02 -3.54 12.31
N ILE A 42 9.51 -3.04 11.18
CA ILE A 42 8.06 -3.03 10.90
C ILE A 42 7.56 -4.38 10.35
N ALA A 43 8.46 -5.26 9.89
CA ALA A 43 8.11 -6.54 9.29
C ALA A 43 7.10 -7.41 10.09
N PRO A 44 7.16 -7.51 11.43
CA PRO A 44 6.21 -8.32 12.18
C PRO A 44 4.73 -7.93 11.96
N VAL A 45 4.46 -6.63 11.74
CA VAL A 45 3.11 -6.13 11.46
C VAL A 45 2.88 -5.93 9.95
N ALA A 46 3.91 -5.67 9.15
CA ALA A 46 3.76 -5.46 7.71
C ALA A 46 3.56 -6.75 6.91
N LEU A 47 4.32 -7.82 7.22
CA LEU A 47 4.30 -9.07 6.47
C LEU A 47 2.95 -9.81 6.43
N PRO A 48 2.13 -9.82 7.52
CA PRO A 48 0.80 -10.41 7.45
C PRO A 48 -0.07 -9.90 6.30
N TYR A 49 0.08 -8.62 5.90
CA TYR A 49 -0.66 -8.05 4.78
C TYR A 49 -0.11 -8.42 3.40
N LEU A 50 1.16 -8.81 3.32
CA LEU A 50 1.82 -9.22 2.07
C LEU A 50 1.74 -10.74 1.84
N LYS A 51 1.39 -11.49 2.88
CA LYS A 51 1.41 -12.95 2.87
C LYS A 51 0.57 -13.52 1.73
N ASP A 52 1.20 -14.37 0.93
CA ASP A 52 0.62 -15.06 -0.22
C ASP A 52 0.02 -14.11 -1.29
N ARG A 53 0.34 -12.81 -1.23
CA ARG A 53 -0.08 -11.80 -2.21
C ARG A 53 1.05 -11.51 -3.19
N PRO A 54 0.76 -11.46 -4.49
CA PRO A 54 1.68 -10.83 -5.44
C PRO A 54 1.94 -9.37 -5.06
N VAL A 55 3.20 -8.96 -5.14
CA VAL A 55 3.63 -7.60 -4.81
C VAL A 55 4.23 -6.92 -6.05
N THR A 56 3.76 -5.70 -6.33
CA THR A 56 4.46 -4.79 -7.24
C THR A 56 5.34 -3.87 -6.41
N LEU A 57 6.57 -3.65 -6.86
CA LEU A 57 7.55 -2.84 -6.16
C LEU A 57 7.79 -1.55 -6.93
N ARG A 58 8.04 -0.45 -6.22
CA ARG A 58 8.60 0.77 -6.82
C ARG A 58 10.04 0.94 -6.38
N VAL A 59 10.93 0.86 -7.36
CA VAL A 59 12.38 0.83 -7.17
C VAL A 59 12.98 2.20 -7.48
N TYR A 60 13.88 2.66 -6.61
CA TYR A 60 14.57 3.94 -6.67
C TYR A 60 16.09 3.72 -6.65
N PRO A 61 16.69 3.30 -7.77
CA PRO A 61 18.10 2.90 -7.79
C PRO A 61 19.04 4.00 -7.32
N GLN A 62 18.71 5.27 -7.56
CA GLN A 62 19.53 6.44 -7.22
C GLN A 62 18.89 7.34 -6.15
N GLY A 63 17.97 6.83 -5.34
CA GLY A 63 17.22 7.63 -4.38
C GLY A 63 16.01 8.34 -5.00
N VAL A 64 15.30 9.12 -4.18
CA VAL A 64 13.94 9.60 -4.53
C VAL A 64 13.91 10.74 -5.54
N GLU A 65 15.01 11.47 -5.70
CA GLU A 65 15.16 12.51 -6.73
C GLU A 65 15.54 11.94 -8.10
N GLY A 66 15.96 10.68 -8.14
CA GLY A 66 16.33 9.99 -9.37
C GLY A 66 15.13 9.34 -10.07
N ALA A 67 15.39 8.73 -11.22
CA ALA A 67 14.38 7.94 -11.92
C ALA A 67 13.96 6.72 -11.08
N SER A 68 12.64 6.51 -10.99
CA SER A 68 12.02 5.33 -10.37
C SER A 68 11.35 4.47 -11.43
N TYR A 69 11.19 3.17 -11.17
CA TYR A 69 10.42 2.28 -12.03
C TYR A 69 9.62 1.28 -11.21
N TYR A 70 8.58 0.71 -11.82
CA TYR A 70 7.80 -0.37 -11.23
C TYR A 70 8.41 -1.71 -11.63
N LEU A 71 8.73 -2.53 -10.63
CA LEU A 71 9.15 -3.91 -10.79
C LEU A 71 7.96 -4.80 -10.44
N ARG A 72 7.44 -5.51 -11.45
CA ARG A 72 6.30 -6.43 -11.32
C ARG A 72 6.77 -7.88 -11.31
N ASP A 73 7.75 -8.16 -12.15
CA ASP A 73 8.24 -9.50 -12.40
C ASP A 73 9.38 -9.79 -11.42
N CYS A 74 9.34 -10.96 -10.80
CA CYS A 74 10.39 -11.44 -9.93
C CYS A 74 11.68 -11.62 -10.76
N PRO A 75 12.80 -10.98 -10.38
CA PRO A 75 14.03 -11.06 -11.15
C PRO A 75 14.58 -12.48 -11.25
N GLU A 76 15.31 -12.79 -12.32
CA GLU A 76 15.94 -14.10 -12.50
C GLU A 76 17.03 -14.36 -11.47
N GLU A 77 17.70 -13.30 -11.01
CA GLU A 77 18.71 -13.30 -9.96
C GLU A 77 18.15 -13.42 -8.54
N ALA A 78 16.83 -13.56 -8.39
CA ALA A 78 16.21 -13.75 -7.08
C ALA A 78 16.71 -15.05 -6.43
N PRO A 79 17.00 -15.05 -5.11
CA PRO A 79 17.41 -16.25 -4.40
C PRO A 79 16.36 -17.37 -4.48
N ASP A 80 16.78 -18.64 -4.51
CA ASP A 80 15.89 -19.80 -4.62
C ASP A 80 14.82 -19.89 -3.52
N TRP A 81 15.10 -19.32 -2.34
CA TRP A 81 14.15 -19.28 -1.22
C TRP A 81 13.07 -18.21 -1.38
N LEU A 82 13.19 -17.30 -2.36
CA LEU A 82 12.22 -16.25 -2.62
C LEU A 82 11.07 -16.83 -3.45
N ARG A 83 9.89 -16.88 -2.84
CA ARG A 83 8.70 -17.45 -3.47
C ARG A 83 8.21 -16.54 -4.60
N ARG A 84 7.67 -17.17 -5.63
CA ARG A 84 7.01 -16.52 -6.77
C ARG A 84 5.81 -17.32 -7.23
N VAL A 85 4.88 -16.68 -7.93
CA VAL A 85 3.75 -17.32 -8.60
C VAL A 85 3.66 -16.87 -10.04
N ASP A 86 3.41 -17.81 -10.94
CA ASP A 86 3.19 -17.52 -12.34
C ASP A 86 1.77 -16.95 -12.55
N TYR A 87 1.69 -15.77 -13.14
CA TYR A 87 0.44 -15.15 -13.56
C TYR A 87 0.51 -14.81 -15.04
N GLN A 88 -0.54 -15.10 -15.80
CA GLN A 88 -0.62 -14.72 -17.20
C GLN A 88 -1.61 -13.57 -17.38
N PRO A 89 -1.12 -12.31 -17.54
CA PRO A 89 -1.99 -11.20 -17.89
C PRO A 89 -2.66 -11.44 -19.24
N LYS A 90 -3.93 -11.08 -19.38
CA LYS A 90 -4.69 -11.22 -20.64
C LYS A 90 -4.06 -10.49 -21.84
N THR A 91 -3.19 -9.51 -21.57
CA THR A 91 -2.54 -8.67 -22.58
C THR A 91 -1.21 -9.24 -23.10
N VAL A 92 -0.69 -10.31 -22.51
CA VAL A 92 0.58 -10.92 -22.91
C VAL A 92 0.42 -12.44 -23.12
N SER A 93 1.26 -12.99 -24.00
CA SER A 93 1.15 -14.40 -24.43
C SER A 93 1.86 -15.41 -23.51
N HIS A 94 2.56 -14.95 -22.48
CA HIS A 94 3.33 -15.78 -21.56
C HIS A 94 3.00 -15.42 -20.10
N ALA A 95 3.24 -16.38 -19.20
CA ALA A 95 3.16 -16.13 -17.78
C ALA A 95 4.36 -15.29 -17.31
N VAL A 96 4.12 -14.39 -16.36
CA VAL A 96 5.14 -13.61 -15.67
C VAL A 96 5.25 -14.11 -14.23
N PRO A 97 6.46 -14.32 -13.70
CA PRO A 97 6.64 -14.71 -12.31
C PRO A 97 6.44 -13.47 -11.43
N LEU A 98 5.44 -13.47 -10.56
CA LEU A 98 5.21 -12.39 -9.61
C LEU A 98 5.83 -12.73 -8.25
N PRO A 99 6.51 -11.79 -7.58
CA PRO A 99 7.14 -12.08 -6.29
C PRO A 99 6.09 -12.18 -5.17
N LEU A 100 6.33 -13.13 -4.26
CA LEU A 100 5.60 -13.28 -2.99
C LEU A 100 6.55 -12.93 -1.84
N ILE A 101 6.19 -11.92 -1.04
CA ILE A 101 7.06 -11.36 -0.01
C ILE A 101 6.51 -11.73 1.36
N ASP A 102 6.72 -12.98 1.75
CA ASP A 102 6.16 -13.56 2.99
C ASP A 102 7.12 -13.53 4.18
N THR A 103 8.35 -13.06 3.96
CA THR A 103 9.44 -13.21 4.92
C THR A 103 10.24 -11.92 5.06
N VAL A 104 10.87 -11.76 6.23
CA VAL A 104 11.78 -10.64 6.49
C VAL A 104 12.93 -10.64 5.46
N GLY A 105 13.46 -11.83 5.12
CA GLY A 105 14.50 -11.94 4.10
C GLY A 105 14.05 -11.44 2.73
N GLY A 106 12.85 -11.81 2.27
CA GLY A 106 12.31 -11.33 1.00
C GLY A 106 12.11 -9.80 0.99
N LEU A 107 11.55 -9.25 2.07
CA LEU A 107 11.33 -7.82 2.22
C LEU A 107 12.65 -7.04 2.16
N LEU A 108 13.65 -7.48 2.93
CA LEU A 108 14.96 -6.83 2.97
C LEU A 108 15.78 -7.05 1.70
N TRP A 109 15.61 -8.17 1.00
CA TRP A 109 16.29 -8.42 -0.26
C TRP A 109 15.83 -7.45 -1.36
N PHE A 110 14.52 -7.22 -1.48
CA PHE A 110 13.98 -6.23 -2.41
C PHE A 110 14.33 -4.80 -1.99
N ALA A 111 14.22 -4.47 -0.71
CA ALA A 111 14.62 -3.16 -0.20
C ALA A 111 16.11 -2.88 -0.46
N ASN A 112 16.97 -3.90 -0.36
CA ASN A 112 18.39 -3.79 -0.66
C ASN A 112 18.66 -3.53 -2.16
N GLN A 113 17.75 -3.90 -3.05
CA GLN A 113 17.84 -3.55 -4.48
C GLN A 113 17.25 -2.16 -4.79
N GLY A 114 16.80 -1.45 -3.76
CA GLY A 114 16.25 -0.11 -3.86
C GLY A 114 14.74 -0.07 -4.02
N ALA A 115 14.02 -1.17 -3.77
CA ALA A 115 12.58 -1.10 -3.59
C ALA A 115 12.27 -0.26 -2.34
N ILE A 116 11.63 0.89 -2.54
CA ILE A 116 11.17 1.73 -1.45
C ILE A 116 9.70 1.48 -1.18
N GLU A 117 8.87 1.35 -2.22
CA GLU A 117 7.43 1.16 -2.07
C GLU A 117 7.02 -0.29 -2.43
N PHE A 118 6.18 -0.88 -1.60
CA PHE A 118 5.61 -2.22 -1.76
C PHE A 118 4.11 -2.07 -1.95
N HIS A 119 3.57 -2.63 -3.04
CA HIS A 119 2.17 -2.51 -3.42
C HIS A 119 1.56 -3.90 -3.54
N LEU A 120 0.56 -4.19 -2.70
CA LEU A 120 -0.12 -5.48 -2.66
C LEU A 120 -1.25 -5.55 -3.69
N TRP A 121 -1.53 -6.76 -4.16
CA TRP A 121 -2.75 -7.06 -4.90
C TRP A 121 -3.94 -7.20 -3.95
N GLY A 122 -5.15 -6.89 -4.43
CA GLY A 122 -6.40 -7.08 -3.69
C GLY A 122 -6.86 -8.53 -3.52
N SER A 123 -6.05 -9.50 -3.98
CA SER A 123 -6.26 -10.95 -3.88
C SER A 123 -4.96 -11.64 -3.45
N HIS A 124 -5.07 -12.90 -3.01
CA HIS A 124 -3.95 -13.73 -2.55
C HIS A 124 -4.11 -15.17 -3.04
N LEU A 125 -3.07 -16.00 -2.89
CA LEU A 125 -3.14 -17.42 -3.21
C LEU A 125 -4.08 -18.18 -2.26
N PRO A 126 -4.76 -19.25 -2.73
CA PRO A 126 -4.53 -19.96 -3.99
C PRO A 126 -5.28 -19.40 -5.21
N ASP A 127 -6.19 -18.44 -5.04
CA ASP A 127 -7.02 -17.92 -6.13
C ASP A 127 -6.86 -16.40 -6.30
N LEU A 128 -5.95 -16.02 -7.20
CA LEU A 128 -5.71 -14.61 -7.52
C LEU A 128 -6.90 -13.93 -8.20
N THR A 129 -7.91 -14.67 -8.66
CA THR A 129 -9.08 -14.10 -9.36
C THR A 129 -10.20 -13.69 -8.41
N GLN A 130 -10.14 -14.11 -7.16
CA GLN A 130 -11.09 -13.74 -6.11
C GLN A 130 -10.46 -12.74 -5.15
N PRO A 131 -10.86 -11.45 -5.18
CA PRO A 131 -10.42 -10.49 -4.19
C PRO A 131 -11.00 -10.78 -2.81
N ASP A 132 -10.18 -10.59 -1.81
CA ASP A 132 -10.55 -10.57 -0.39
C ASP A 132 -10.50 -9.14 0.20
N LEU A 133 -10.28 -8.14 -0.66
CA LEU A 133 -10.29 -6.73 -0.31
C LEU A 133 -11.13 -5.93 -1.30
N ALA A 134 -12.05 -5.12 -0.78
CA ALA A 134 -12.54 -3.93 -1.47
C ALA A 134 -11.70 -2.73 -1.03
N ILE A 135 -11.20 -1.95 -1.98
CA ILE A 135 -10.35 -0.79 -1.72
C ILE A 135 -11.04 0.46 -2.23
N PHE A 136 -11.33 1.38 -1.31
CA PHE A 136 -11.69 2.74 -1.67
C PHE A 136 -10.43 3.59 -1.61
N ASP A 137 -9.95 4.01 -2.77
CA ASP A 137 -8.81 4.91 -2.91
C ASP A 137 -9.33 6.35 -3.04
N LEU A 138 -9.10 7.16 -2.01
CA LEU A 138 -9.52 8.55 -1.93
C LEU A 138 -8.34 9.46 -2.25
N ASP A 139 -8.36 9.96 -3.48
CA ASP A 139 -7.29 10.78 -4.02
C ASP A 139 -7.68 12.26 -4.03
N PRO A 140 -6.87 13.15 -3.43
CA PRO A 140 -7.12 14.58 -3.54
C PRO A 140 -6.95 15.05 -4.98
N GLY A 141 -7.80 15.99 -5.39
CA GLY A 141 -7.53 16.87 -6.52
C GLY A 141 -6.34 17.79 -6.27
N GLU A 142 -5.80 18.38 -7.33
CA GLU A 142 -4.62 19.27 -7.31
C GLU A 142 -4.69 20.37 -6.23
N THR A 143 -5.89 20.85 -5.91
CA THR A 143 -6.10 21.92 -4.92
C THR A 143 -6.85 21.45 -3.68
N ALA A 144 -7.14 20.15 -3.55
CA ALA A 144 -7.84 19.61 -2.40
C ALA A 144 -6.89 19.46 -1.20
N SER A 145 -7.32 19.89 -0.03
CA SER A 145 -6.57 19.70 1.22
C SER A 145 -6.73 18.28 1.75
N PHE A 146 -5.84 17.87 2.64
CA PHE A 146 -6.01 16.61 3.37
C PHE A 146 -7.28 16.62 4.25
N ASP A 147 -7.71 17.77 4.75
CA ASP A 147 -8.99 17.89 5.47
C ASP A 147 -10.18 17.50 4.59
N ALA A 148 -10.15 17.82 3.30
CA ALA A 148 -11.19 17.37 2.36
C ALA A 148 -11.16 15.85 2.18
N VAL A 149 -9.97 15.25 2.09
CA VAL A 149 -9.80 13.78 2.01
C VAL A 149 -10.33 13.10 3.27
N ARG A 150 -10.03 13.68 4.44
CA ARG A 150 -10.51 13.21 5.75
C ARG A 150 -12.03 13.26 5.82
N GLU A 151 -12.63 14.39 5.48
CA GLU A 151 -14.08 14.56 5.42
C GLU A 151 -14.73 13.54 4.47
N ALA A 152 -14.15 13.33 3.27
CA ALA A 152 -14.63 12.32 2.33
C ALA A 152 -14.53 10.89 2.91
N GLY A 153 -13.46 10.60 3.65
CA GLY A 153 -13.28 9.34 4.38
C GLY A 153 -14.37 9.11 5.44
N LEU A 154 -14.76 10.14 6.20
CA LEU A 154 -15.84 10.07 7.18
C LEU A 154 -17.20 9.87 6.50
N ARG A 155 -17.47 10.53 5.36
CA ARG A 155 -18.69 10.26 4.58
C ARG A 155 -18.75 8.84 4.05
N LEU A 156 -17.60 8.30 3.64
CA LEU A 156 -17.50 6.91 3.23
C LEU A 156 -17.70 5.95 4.43
N HIS A 157 -17.19 6.28 5.61
CA HIS A 157 -17.46 5.51 6.83
C HIS A 157 -18.97 5.36 7.07
N ASP A 158 -19.70 6.47 7.05
CA ASP A 158 -21.15 6.49 7.25
C ASP A 158 -21.88 5.65 6.19
N ALA A 159 -21.45 5.76 4.93
CA ALA A 159 -22.02 5.00 3.83
C ALA A 159 -21.75 3.48 3.95
N LEU A 160 -20.55 3.10 4.37
CA LEU A 160 -20.22 1.70 4.64
C LEU A 160 -21.05 1.14 5.79
N ALA A 161 -21.20 1.89 6.89
CA ALA A 161 -22.01 1.49 8.03
C ALA A 161 -23.49 1.29 7.63
N GLN A 162 -24.05 2.17 6.80
CA GLN A 162 -25.41 2.02 6.25
C GLN A 162 -25.55 0.79 5.35
N ALA A 163 -24.48 0.40 4.64
CA ALA A 163 -24.41 -0.82 3.86
C ALA A 163 -24.13 -2.08 4.69
N GLY A 164 -24.00 -1.96 6.03
CA GLY A 164 -23.67 -3.08 6.91
C GLY A 164 -22.21 -3.55 6.80
N MET A 165 -21.32 -2.71 6.25
CA MET A 165 -19.92 -3.03 6.00
C MET A 165 -19.00 -2.22 6.92
N ARG A 166 -17.87 -2.81 7.28
CA ARG A 166 -16.80 -2.19 8.07
C ARG A 166 -15.61 -1.91 7.17
N GLY A 167 -15.23 -0.64 7.10
CA GLY A 167 -13.99 -0.18 6.47
C GLY A 167 -12.92 0.12 7.51
N TYR A 168 -11.66 0.00 7.10
CA TYR A 168 -10.50 0.28 7.94
C TYR A 168 -9.60 1.29 7.21
N PRO A 169 -9.34 2.47 7.79
CA PRO A 169 -8.63 3.52 7.11
C PRO A 169 -7.12 3.39 7.29
N LYS A 170 -6.38 3.84 6.28
CA LYS A 170 -4.96 4.11 6.37
C LYS A 170 -4.61 5.32 5.50
N THR A 171 -3.64 6.13 5.92
CA THR A 171 -3.06 7.10 5.00
C THR A 171 -2.46 6.36 3.82
N SER A 172 -2.53 6.91 2.61
CA SER A 172 -1.76 6.34 1.50
C SER A 172 -0.26 6.49 1.75
N GLY A 173 0.13 7.35 2.70
CA GLY A 173 1.48 7.90 2.84
C GLY A 173 1.81 8.87 1.71
N GLY A 174 0.79 9.29 0.95
CA GLY A 174 0.75 10.40 0.01
C GLY A 174 -0.12 11.53 0.58
N GLY A 175 -0.83 12.25 -0.31
CA GLY A 175 -1.92 13.15 0.09
C GLY A 175 -3.29 12.49 0.25
N GLY A 176 -3.41 11.17 -0.04
CA GLY A 176 -4.68 10.45 -0.07
C GLY A 176 -4.93 9.53 1.12
N LEU A 177 -6.10 8.88 1.11
CA LEU A 177 -6.55 7.93 2.12
C LEU A 177 -7.04 6.65 1.45
N HIS A 178 -6.66 5.48 1.95
CA HIS A 178 -7.26 4.23 1.51
C HIS A 178 -8.15 3.69 2.62
N ILE A 179 -9.35 3.22 2.26
CA ILE A 179 -10.23 2.48 3.17
C ILE A 179 -10.34 1.06 2.64
N PHE A 180 -9.87 0.09 3.41
CA PHE A 180 -9.96 -1.32 3.06
C PHE A 180 -11.18 -1.94 3.72
N VAL A 181 -11.95 -2.70 2.95
CA VAL A 181 -13.07 -3.51 3.41
C VAL A 181 -12.67 -4.97 3.20
N PRO A 182 -12.34 -5.72 4.27
CA PRO A 182 -12.00 -7.13 4.16
C PRO A 182 -13.25 -7.93 3.77
N LEU A 183 -13.11 -8.75 2.73
CA LEU A 183 -14.18 -9.53 2.14
C LEU A 183 -13.93 -11.03 2.34
N ALA A 184 -15.02 -11.78 2.45
CA ALA A 184 -14.97 -13.24 2.41
C ALA A 184 -14.79 -13.75 0.97
N SER A 185 -14.31 -14.99 0.83
CA SER A 185 -14.14 -15.64 -0.47
C SER A 185 -15.47 -15.75 -1.22
N GLY A 186 -15.41 -15.77 -2.55
CA GLY A 186 -16.58 -15.94 -3.43
C GLY A 186 -16.94 -14.70 -4.25
N HIS A 187 -16.29 -13.56 -4.01
CA HIS A 187 -16.48 -12.37 -4.85
C HIS A 187 -15.59 -12.40 -6.09
N THR A 188 -16.07 -11.76 -7.16
CA THR A 188 -15.26 -11.47 -8.35
C THR A 188 -14.80 -10.02 -8.33
N PHE A 189 -13.66 -9.70 -8.95
CA PHE A 189 -13.24 -8.30 -9.12
C PHE A 189 -14.29 -7.42 -9.78
N GLU A 190 -15.05 -7.94 -10.73
CA GLU A 190 -16.12 -7.18 -11.38
C GLU A 190 -17.22 -6.78 -10.40
N HIS A 191 -17.66 -7.72 -9.56
CA HIS A 191 -18.68 -7.46 -8.54
C HIS A 191 -18.17 -6.45 -7.49
N VAL A 192 -16.97 -6.64 -6.95
CA VAL A 192 -16.35 -5.71 -5.98
C VAL A 192 -16.21 -4.31 -6.59
N ARG A 193 -15.70 -4.21 -7.82
CA ARG A 193 -15.56 -2.93 -8.52
C ARG A 193 -16.90 -2.24 -8.74
N GLY A 194 -17.93 -3.00 -9.11
CA GLY A 194 -19.29 -2.50 -9.28
C GLY A 194 -19.85 -1.92 -7.99
N TRP A 195 -19.64 -2.61 -6.87
CA TRP A 195 -20.08 -2.17 -5.54
C TRP A 195 -19.34 -0.90 -5.06
N VAL A 196 -18.01 -0.88 -5.15
CA VAL A 196 -17.19 0.31 -4.80
C VAL A 196 -17.62 1.51 -5.66
N LYS A 197 -17.86 1.29 -6.95
CA LYS A 197 -18.35 2.33 -7.87
C LYS A 197 -19.74 2.84 -7.47
N ALA A 198 -20.66 1.97 -7.06
CA ALA A 198 -22.01 2.36 -6.65
C ALA A 198 -22.00 3.23 -5.40
N ILE A 199 -21.20 2.87 -4.39
CA ILE A 199 -21.02 3.70 -3.18
C ILE A 199 -20.35 5.04 -3.53
N GLY A 200 -19.28 5.02 -4.33
CA GLY A 200 -18.65 6.25 -4.82
C GLY A 200 -19.60 7.14 -5.61
N GLN A 201 -20.55 6.54 -6.35
CA GLN A 201 -21.58 7.27 -7.09
C GLN A 201 -22.58 7.96 -6.17
N GLN A 202 -23.06 7.23 -5.16
CA GLN A 202 -23.94 7.80 -4.15
C GLN A 202 -23.25 8.96 -3.41
N LEU A 203 -22.00 8.79 -3.01
CA LEU A 203 -21.24 9.84 -2.31
C LEU A 203 -21.03 11.08 -3.18
N ALA A 204 -20.68 10.92 -4.45
CA ALA A 204 -20.52 12.05 -5.38
C ALA A 204 -21.84 12.79 -5.66
N LEU A 205 -22.99 12.10 -5.57
CA LEU A 205 -24.32 12.73 -5.69
C LEU A 205 -24.71 13.49 -4.42
N ASN A 206 -24.40 12.93 -3.26
CA ASN A 206 -24.76 13.52 -1.96
C ASN A 206 -23.82 14.67 -1.55
N TYR A 207 -22.55 14.61 -1.99
CA TYR A 207 -21.51 15.58 -1.64
C TYR A 207 -20.78 16.09 -2.90
N PRO A 208 -21.48 16.71 -3.87
CA PRO A 208 -20.93 17.03 -5.19
C PRO A 208 -19.78 18.05 -5.19
N ASP A 209 -19.70 18.87 -4.14
CA ASP A 209 -18.64 19.87 -3.94
C ASP A 209 -17.39 19.30 -3.25
N LEU A 210 -17.49 18.09 -2.67
CA LEU A 210 -16.41 17.41 -1.96
C LEU A 210 -15.88 16.22 -2.75
N ILE A 211 -16.77 15.39 -3.31
CA ILE A 211 -16.45 14.09 -3.88
C ILE A 211 -16.74 14.06 -5.38
N ALA A 212 -15.80 13.51 -6.13
CA ALA A 212 -15.93 13.21 -7.55
C ALA A 212 -15.76 11.71 -7.81
N LEU A 213 -16.43 11.22 -8.86
CA LEU A 213 -16.12 9.91 -9.43
C LEU A 213 -15.01 10.03 -10.44
N ALA A 214 -14.10 9.05 -10.46
CA ALA A 214 -13.13 8.91 -11.53
C ALA A 214 -13.84 8.78 -12.90
N ARG A 215 -13.72 9.81 -13.74
CA ARG A 215 -14.17 9.83 -15.15
C ARG A 215 -13.04 10.38 -16.03
N GLY A 216 -12.05 9.54 -16.34
CA GLY A 216 -10.90 9.94 -17.14
C GLY A 216 -9.78 10.50 -16.26
N ALA A 217 -9.37 11.77 -16.47
CA ALA A 217 -8.31 12.40 -15.69
C ALA A 217 -8.74 12.52 -14.22
N THR A 218 -8.10 11.71 -13.36
CA THR A 218 -8.18 11.84 -11.90
C THR A 218 -7.47 13.12 -11.45
N HIS A 219 -7.75 13.58 -10.23
CA HIS A 219 -7.07 14.71 -9.56
C HIS A 219 -7.40 16.14 -10.02
N GLN A 220 -8.54 16.41 -10.65
CA GLN A 220 -8.86 17.79 -11.07
C GLN A 220 -9.65 18.60 -10.03
N GLY A 221 -9.15 19.81 -9.75
CA GLY A 221 -9.81 20.81 -8.91
C GLY A 221 -9.70 20.51 -7.41
N GLY A 222 -10.68 20.98 -6.64
CA GLY A 222 -10.69 20.89 -5.17
C GLY A 222 -11.43 19.68 -4.58
N ARG A 223 -11.79 18.69 -5.41
CA ARG A 223 -12.58 17.52 -4.97
C ARG A 223 -11.71 16.29 -4.76
N VAL A 224 -12.19 15.40 -3.91
CA VAL A 224 -11.62 14.08 -3.64
C VAL A 224 -12.22 13.07 -4.61
N THR A 225 -11.37 12.35 -5.34
CA THR A 225 -11.80 11.32 -6.27
C THR A 225 -11.89 9.97 -5.57
N VAL A 226 -12.98 9.24 -5.78
CA VAL A 226 -13.06 7.81 -5.42
C VAL A 226 -12.59 6.97 -6.61
N ASP A 227 -11.36 6.44 -6.56
CA ASP A 227 -10.83 5.56 -7.60
C ASP A 227 -11.25 4.10 -7.39
N TYR A 228 -12.40 3.76 -7.98
CA TYR A 228 -12.92 2.40 -7.99
C TYR A 228 -12.11 1.45 -8.90
N ALA A 229 -11.25 1.95 -9.80
CA ALA A 229 -10.52 1.12 -10.76
C ALA A 229 -9.41 0.28 -10.11
N GLN A 230 -8.97 0.64 -8.89
CA GLN A 230 -8.04 -0.16 -8.09
C GLN A 230 -8.57 -1.58 -7.79
N ASN A 231 -9.89 -1.77 -7.80
CA ASN A 231 -10.54 -3.07 -7.61
C ASN A 231 -10.56 -3.88 -8.91
N SER A 232 -9.41 -4.11 -9.52
CA SER A 232 -9.29 -4.94 -10.72
C SER A 232 -8.15 -5.93 -10.58
N LEU A 233 -8.27 -7.10 -11.21
CA LEU A 233 -7.21 -8.11 -11.23
C LEU A 233 -5.89 -7.52 -11.73
N GLY A 234 -4.81 -7.71 -10.98
CA GLY A 234 -3.48 -7.21 -11.29
C GLY A 234 -3.24 -5.73 -11.01
N ARG A 235 -4.24 -4.99 -10.52
CA ARG A 235 -4.01 -3.69 -9.89
C ARG A 235 -3.42 -3.90 -8.50
N ASN A 236 -2.71 -2.89 -8.03
CA ASN A 236 -1.99 -2.93 -6.78
C ASN A 236 -2.14 -1.60 -6.05
N THR A 237 -2.08 -1.68 -4.72
CA THR A 237 -2.28 -0.55 -3.82
C THR A 237 -1.13 -0.54 -2.82
N ALA A 238 -0.64 0.66 -2.45
CA ALA A 238 0.40 0.79 -1.43
C ALA A 238 0.03 -0.04 -0.18
N ALA A 239 0.90 -0.98 0.18
CA ALA A 239 0.67 -1.89 1.28
C ALA A 239 0.63 -1.13 2.62
N PRO A 240 -0.10 -1.63 3.64
CA PRO A 240 0.07 -1.15 5.00
C PRO A 240 1.54 -1.17 5.39
N TYR A 241 2.00 -0.08 6.00
CA TYR A 241 3.36 0.11 6.49
C TYR A 241 4.48 0.25 5.44
N THR A 242 4.14 0.35 4.15
CA THR A 242 5.16 0.68 3.13
C THR A 242 5.62 2.15 3.26
N LEU A 243 6.92 2.38 3.08
CA LEU A 243 7.47 3.70 2.81
C LEU A 243 6.90 4.26 1.51
N ARG A 244 6.83 5.58 1.43
CA ARG A 244 6.44 6.36 0.26
C ARG A 244 7.48 7.44 -0.03
N ALA A 245 7.83 7.59 -1.30
CA ALA A 245 8.89 8.46 -1.80
C ALA A 245 8.32 9.64 -2.62
N HIS A 246 7.23 10.23 -2.12
CA HIS A 246 6.54 11.35 -2.78
C HIS A 246 6.92 12.73 -2.23
N LEU A 247 7.54 12.80 -1.03
CA LEU A 247 8.04 14.03 -0.41
C LEU A 247 9.57 14.02 -0.30
N ALA A 248 10.10 15.18 0.06
CA ALA A 248 11.52 15.39 0.38
C ALA A 248 11.99 14.60 1.63
N HIS A 249 11.07 13.97 2.36
CA HIS A 249 11.35 13.07 3.48
C HIS A 249 10.50 11.80 3.38
N PRO A 250 10.93 10.67 3.97
CA PRO A 250 10.16 9.44 3.94
C PRO A 250 8.88 9.57 4.76
N THR A 251 7.79 9.06 4.21
CA THR A 251 6.50 8.89 4.89
C THR A 251 6.05 7.45 4.77
N VAL A 252 5.08 7.04 5.58
CA VAL A 252 4.60 5.65 5.62
C VAL A 252 3.10 5.60 5.36
N SER A 253 2.65 4.63 4.57
CA SER A 253 1.22 4.29 4.47
C SER A 253 0.74 3.67 5.78
N THR A 254 0.04 4.44 6.60
CA THR A 254 -0.10 4.10 8.02
C THR A 254 -1.57 3.86 8.39
N PRO A 255 -1.91 2.69 8.95
CA PRO A 255 -3.22 2.43 9.53
C PRO A 255 -3.63 3.42 10.63
N LEU A 256 -4.89 3.83 10.59
CA LEU A 256 -5.48 4.80 11.52
C LEU A 256 -6.73 4.21 12.18
N THR A 257 -7.09 4.77 13.33
CA THR A 257 -8.44 4.63 13.86
C THR A 257 -9.39 5.63 13.20
N TRP A 258 -10.69 5.37 13.27
CA TRP A 258 -11.68 6.32 12.77
C TRP A 258 -11.77 7.56 13.65
N GLU A 259 -11.53 7.40 14.96
CA GLU A 259 -11.48 8.48 15.94
C GLU A 259 -10.35 9.48 15.64
N GLU A 260 -9.19 9.00 15.18
CA GLU A 260 -8.08 9.87 14.76
C GLU A 260 -8.39 10.64 13.48
N LEU A 261 -9.11 10.01 12.54
CA LEU A 261 -9.60 10.70 11.36
C LEU A 261 -10.66 11.74 11.71
N ASP A 262 -11.60 11.44 12.62
CA ASP A 262 -12.63 12.41 13.03
C ASP A 262 -12.01 13.59 13.78
N ALA A 263 -11.08 13.32 14.70
CA ALA A 263 -10.41 14.35 15.49
C ALA A 263 -9.46 15.24 14.66
N GLY A 264 -9.04 14.81 13.46
CA GLY A 264 -8.15 15.59 12.60
C GLY A 264 -6.74 15.78 13.18
N THR A 265 -6.29 14.88 14.05
CA THR A 265 -5.01 15.00 14.77
C THR A 265 -3.82 14.42 14.02
N ILE A 266 -4.05 13.78 12.87
CA ILE A 266 -3.04 13.12 12.07
C ILE A 266 -2.94 13.78 10.70
N HIS A 267 -1.72 14.16 10.30
CA HIS A 267 -1.40 14.57 8.95
C HIS A 267 -0.42 13.56 8.30
N PRO A 268 -0.64 13.11 7.05
CA PRO A 268 0.19 12.07 6.43
C PRO A 268 1.69 12.42 6.35
N ALA A 269 2.01 13.71 6.19
CA ALA A 269 3.38 14.18 6.11
C ALA A 269 4.17 14.00 7.41
N ASP A 270 3.48 13.83 8.55
CA ASP A 270 4.09 13.70 9.87
C ASP A 270 4.36 12.22 10.23
N LEU A 271 3.87 11.28 9.42
CA LEU A 271 4.01 9.83 9.63
C LEU A 271 5.34 9.34 9.07
N SER A 272 6.42 9.77 9.71
CA SER A 272 7.79 9.35 9.42
C SER A 272 8.03 7.89 9.81
N PRO A 273 9.09 7.24 9.29
CA PRO A 273 9.45 5.87 9.66
C PRO A 273 9.55 5.67 11.18
N GLN A 274 10.22 6.59 11.87
CA GLN A 274 10.38 6.55 13.32
C GLN A 274 9.03 6.73 14.04
N ALA A 275 8.24 7.74 13.66
CA ALA A 275 6.94 8.00 14.28
C ALA A 275 5.99 6.80 14.16
N VAL A 276 6.04 6.09 13.03
CA VAL A 276 5.22 4.88 12.83
C VAL A 276 5.71 3.70 13.65
N LEU A 277 7.03 3.51 13.79
CA LEU A 277 7.56 2.48 14.67
C LEU A 277 7.14 2.70 16.13
N GLU A 278 7.28 3.93 16.64
CA GLU A 278 6.82 4.31 17.99
C GLU A 278 5.30 4.12 18.15
N ARG A 279 4.54 4.42 17.09
CA ARG A 279 3.09 4.21 17.06
C ARG A 279 2.73 2.74 17.15
N VAL A 280 3.39 1.86 16.40
CA VAL A 280 3.15 0.41 16.44
C VAL A 280 3.54 -0.18 17.79
N GLU A 281 4.65 0.28 18.38
CA GLU A 281 5.04 -0.14 19.73
C GLU A 281 3.97 0.23 20.77
N ARG A 282 3.40 1.43 20.67
CA ARG A 282 2.39 1.93 21.61
C ARG A 282 0.99 1.36 21.41
N LEU A 283 0.56 1.22 20.15
CA LEU A 283 -0.83 0.90 19.80
C LEU A 283 -1.03 -0.51 19.24
N GLY A 284 0.06 -1.22 18.93
CA GLY A 284 0.01 -2.44 18.14
C GLY A 284 -0.39 -2.17 16.68
N ASP A 285 -0.84 -3.23 16.02
CA ASP A 285 -1.32 -3.18 14.64
C ASP A 285 -2.83 -2.88 14.59
N LEU A 286 -3.16 -1.61 14.32
CA LEU A 286 -4.53 -1.11 14.18
C LEU A 286 -5.27 -1.70 12.97
N PHE A 287 -4.57 -2.28 12.01
CA PHE A 287 -5.14 -2.81 10.77
C PHE A 287 -5.43 -4.31 10.84
N THR A 288 -5.08 -4.97 11.95
CA THR A 288 -5.29 -6.42 12.17
C THR A 288 -6.68 -6.93 11.73
N PRO A 289 -7.80 -6.21 11.97
CA PRO A 289 -9.12 -6.67 11.53
C PRO A 289 -9.26 -6.88 10.00
N VAL A 290 -8.43 -6.23 9.18
CA VAL A 290 -8.41 -6.42 7.71
C VAL A 290 -7.96 -7.83 7.33
N LEU A 291 -7.23 -8.53 8.19
CA LEU A 291 -6.75 -9.89 7.93
C LEU A 291 -7.83 -10.97 8.12
N GLN A 292 -9.02 -10.62 8.62
CA GLN A 292 -10.04 -11.61 9.00
C GLN A 292 -10.97 -12.02 7.84
N GLY A 293 -11.13 -11.17 6.80
CA GLY A 293 -11.84 -11.55 5.56
C GLY A 293 -13.29 -12.02 5.75
N GLU A 294 -14.08 -11.36 6.59
CA GLU A 294 -15.38 -11.93 7.04
C GLU A 294 -16.62 -11.34 6.36
N GLN A 295 -16.49 -10.30 5.53
CA GLN A 295 -17.66 -9.52 5.09
C GLN A 295 -18.12 -9.91 3.70
N GLN A 296 -19.43 -9.92 3.48
CA GLN A 296 -20.06 -10.28 2.21
C GLN A 296 -20.70 -9.04 1.60
N ILE A 297 -20.36 -8.74 0.36
CA ILE A 297 -21.10 -7.76 -0.45
C ILE A 297 -22.45 -8.38 -0.83
N ALA A 298 -23.53 -7.61 -0.61
CA ALA A 298 -24.90 -8.00 -0.95
C ALA A 298 -25.21 -7.95 -2.45
#